data_AF-Q2JQM3-F1
#
_entry.id   AF-Q2JQM3-F1
#
_cell.length_a   1.000
_cell.length_b   1.000
_cell.length_c   1.000
_cell.angle_alpha   90.00
_cell.angle_beta   90.00
_cell.angle_gamma   90.00
#
_symmetry.space_group_name_H-M   'P 1'
#
loop_
_entity.id
_entity.type
_entity.pdbx_description
1 polymer ?
#
loop_
_entity_poly.entity_id
_entity_poly.type
_entity_poly.pdbx_seq_one_letter_code
_entity_poly.pdbx_strand_id
1 'polypeptide(L)'
;MEKSLKAVLFLQQIEFERTHDLVKLARLLANRGVTLPVTESQLRRLNPFAVAFRYDDLEITLASDDDLTSVVARMCHWAKEQISAATECEESDGPDYH
;
A
#
# COMPACT_ATOMS: atom_id res chain seq x y z
N MET A 1 -4.35 3.88 4.05
CA MET A 1 -3.90 3.39 2.73
C MET A 1 -2.55 3.97 2.34
N GLU A 2 -2.45 5.25 1.96
CA GLU A 2 -1.20 5.84 1.48
C GLU A 2 0.00 5.61 2.43
N LYS A 3 -0.19 5.89 3.72
CA LYS A 3 0.85 5.70 4.74
C LYS A 3 1.34 4.25 4.81
N SER A 4 0.45 3.28 4.64
CA SER A 4 0.79 1.85 4.64
C SER A 4 1.67 1.49 3.44
N LEU A 5 1.31 1.97 2.23
CA LEU A 5 2.13 1.80 1.04
C LEU A 5 3.50 2.46 1.19
N LYS A 6 3.55 3.69 1.71
CA LYS A 6 4.80 4.41 1.98
C LYS A 6 5.66 3.69 3.03
N ALA A 7 5.05 3.10 4.05
CA ALA A 7 5.78 2.31 5.04
C ALA A 7 6.44 1.08 4.41
N VAL A 8 5.72 0.33 3.56
CA VAL A 8 6.30 -0.82 2.86
C VAL A 8 7.38 -0.39 1.86
N LEU A 9 7.17 0.70 1.11
CA LEU A 9 8.20 1.28 0.23
C LEU A 9 9.46 1.65 1.00
N PHE A 10 9.30 2.27 2.18
CA PHE A 10 10.40 2.64 3.05
C PHE A 10 11.16 1.42 3.58
N LEU A 11 10.44 0.37 4.02
CA LEU A 11 11.06 -0.89 4.44
C LEU A 11 11.85 -1.56 3.31
N GLN A 12 11.37 -1.48 2.08
CA GLN A 12 12.04 -2.02 0.90
C GLN A 12 13.14 -1.09 0.36
N GLN A 13 13.43 0.03 1.05
CA GLN A 13 14.37 1.08 0.63
C GLN A 13 14.12 1.58 -0.81
N ILE A 14 12.84 1.67 -1.20
CA ILE A 14 12.43 2.17 -2.50
C ILE A 14 12.21 3.68 -2.37
N GLU A 15 13.01 4.46 -3.07
CA GLU A 15 12.79 5.90 -3.19
C GLU A 15 11.46 6.17 -3.89
N PHE A 16 10.65 7.04 -3.28
CA PHE A 16 9.38 7.49 -3.84
C PHE A 16 9.36 9.02 -3.87
N GLU A 17 8.90 9.58 -4.99
CA GLU A 17 8.68 11.01 -5.11
C GLU A 17 7.52 11.47 -4.22
N ARG A 18 7.36 12.79 -4.02
CA ARG A 18 6.21 13.38 -3.31
C ARG A 18 4.92 13.26 -4.12
N THR A 19 4.49 12.01 -4.33
CA THR A 19 3.25 11.65 -4.99
C THR A 19 2.25 11.14 -3.96
N HIS A 20 1.01 11.61 -4.08
CA HIS A 20 -0.14 11.10 -3.33
C HIS A 20 -0.94 10.09 -4.18
N ASP A 21 -0.39 9.70 -5.33
CA ASP A 21 -1.04 8.79 -6.25
C ASP A 21 -0.79 7.34 -5.81
N LEU A 22 -1.85 6.71 -5.29
CA LEU A 22 -1.79 5.33 -4.78
C LEU A 22 -1.37 4.33 -5.87
N VAL A 23 -1.74 4.58 -7.13
CA VAL A 23 -1.38 3.70 -8.25
C VAL A 23 0.11 3.78 -8.53
N LYS A 24 0.70 4.98 -8.50
CA LYS A 24 2.16 5.14 -8.64
C LYS A 24 2.92 4.40 -7.53
N LEU A 25 2.50 4.55 -6.28
CA LEU A 25 3.14 3.87 -5.15
C LEU A 25 3.03 2.34 -5.26
N ALA A 26 1.87 1.83 -5.67
CA ALA A 26 1.69 0.39 -5.91
C ALA A 26 2.53 -0.13 -7.08
N ARG A 27 2.67 0.65 -8.16
CA ARG A 27 3.55 0.28 -9.29
C ARG A 27 5.01 0.16 -8.89
N LEU A 28 5.49 1.06 -8.01
CA LEU A 28 6.86 0.99 -7.50
C LEU A 28 7.12 -0.33 -6.76
N LEU A 29 6.15 -0.78 -5.95
CA LEU A 29 6.20 -2.07 -5.27
C LEU A 29 6.14 -3.23 -6.27
N ALA A 30 5.19 -3.22 -7.20
CA ALA A 30 5.05 -4.25 -8.23
C ALA A 30 6.33 -4.40 -9.09
N ASN A 31 6.99 -3.29 -9.43
CA ASN A 31 8.23 -3.29 -10.19
C ASN A 31 9.41 -3.94 -9.43
N ARG A 32 9.32 -4.01 -8.10
CA ARG A 32 10.29 -4.71 -7.24
C ARG A 32 9.92 -6.17 -6.98
N GLY A 33 8.89 -6.69 -7.65
CA GLY A 33 8.41 -8.06 -7.49
C GLY A 33 7.42 -8.24 -6.32
N VAL A 34 7.00 -7.14 -5.68
CA VAL A 34 6.05 -7.19 -4.58
C VAL A 34 4.64 -7.31 -5.13
N THR A 35 4.00 -8.46 -4.91
CA THR A 35 2.65 -8.71 -5.41
C THR A 35 1.62 -8.08 -4.49
N LEU A 36 0.83 -7.15 -5.01
CA LEU A 36 -0.23 -6.49 -4.26
C LEU A 36 -1.51 -7.34 -4.30
N PRO A 37 -2.28 -7.43 -3.19
CA PRO A 37 -3.53 -8.18 -3.15
C PRO A 37 -4.68 -7.53 -3.96
N VAL A 38 -4.46 -6.37 -4.59
CA VAL A 38 -5.50 -5.64 -5.32
C VAL A 38 -4.97 -5.18 -6.68
N THR A 39 -5.88 -5.04 -7.64
CA THR A 39 -5.56 -4.60 -9.00
C THR A 39 -5.40 -3.08 -9.09
N GLU A 40 -4.61 -2.60 -10.04
CA GLU A 40 -4.47 -1.17 -10.33
C GLU A 40 -5.81 -0.46 -10.58
N SER A 41 -6.77 -1.13 -11.22
CA SER A 41 -8.12 -0.60 -11.45
C SER A 41 -8.86 -0.31 -10.14
N GLN A 42 -8.66 -1.14 -9.11
CA GLN A 42 -9.25 -0.94 -7.78
C GLN A 42 -8.56 0.23 -7.05
N LEU A 43 -7.25 0.38 -7.20
CA LEU A 43 -6.52 1.54 -6.66
C LEU A 43 -6.91 2.85 -7.36
N ARG A 44 -7.15 2.81 -8.67
CA ARG A 44 -7.63 3.98 -9.42
C ARG A 44 -9.00 4.45 -8.93
N ARG A 45 -9.88 3.51 -8.54
CA ARG A 45 -11.17 3.82 -7.92
C ARG A 45 -11.03 4.48 -6.54
N LEU A 46 -9.95 4.21 -5.82
CA LEU A 46 -9.62 4.84 -4.53
C LEU A 46 -9.01 6.24 -4.66
N ASN A 47 -8.44 6.58 -5.81
CA ASN A 47 -7.82 7.89 -6.06
C ASN A 47 -8.78 9.08 -5.83
N PRO A 48 -10.04 9.07 -6.31
CA PRO A 48 -10.99 10.15 -5.99
C PRO A 48 -11.31 10.24 -4.50
N PHE A 49 -11.31 9.14 -3.73
CA PHE A 49 -11.51 9.19 -2.27
C PHE A 49 -10.32 9.81 -1.53
N ALA A 50 -9.09 9.60 -2.03
CA ALA A 50 -7.91 10.26 -1.50
C ALA A 50 -7.91 11.78 -1.78
N VAL A 51 -8.54 12.20 -2.89
CA VAL A 51 -8.69 13.61 -3.29
C VAL A 51 -9.89 14.29 -2.61
N ALA A 52 -11.00 13.57 -2.40
CA ALA A 52 -12.21 14.10 -1.77
C ALA A 52 -12.03 14.50 -0.31
N PHE A 53 -10.98 14.02 0.37
CA PHE A 53 -10.60 14.55 1.68
C PHE A 53 -10.17 16.04 1.63
N ARG A 54 -9.93 16.61 0.43
CA ARG A 54 -9.66 18.05 0.24
C ARG A 54 -10.86 18.85 -0.26
N TYR A 55 -11.90 18.19 -0.77
CA TYR A 55 -13.09 18.85 -1.33
C TYR A 55 -14.31 18.10 -0.83
N ASP A 56 -14.93 18.65 0.21
CA ASP A 56 -16.14 18.20 0.92
C ASP A 56 -17.38 18.00 0.03
N ASP A 57 -17.26 18.21 -1.29
CA ASP A 57 -18.39 18.47 -2.20
C ASP A 57 -18.39 17.62 -3.49
N LEU A 58 -17.40 16.74 -3.72
CA LEU A 58 -17.54 15.78 -4.82
C LEU A 58 -18.32 14.57 -4.33
N GLU A 59 -19.59 14.49 -4.73
CA GLU A 59 -20.38 13.26 -4.78
C GLU A 59 -19.63 12.21 -5.63
N ILE A 60 -18.68 11.53 -5.01
CA ILE A 60 -18.09 10.33 -5.59
C ILE A 60 -19.26 9.36 -5.69
N THR A 61 -19.62 9.00 -6.92
CA THR A 61 -20.56 7.91 -7.19
C THR A 61 -20.03 6.69 -6.45
N LEU A 62 -20.57 6.44 -5.27
CA LEU A 62 -20.17 5.39 -4.33
C LEU A 62 -20.47 4.06 -5.02
N ALA A 63 -19.51 3.57 -5.81
CA ALA A 63 -19.46 2.18 -6.16
C ALA A 63 -19.37 1.42 -4.83
N SER A 64 -20.46 0.72 -4.47
CA SER A 64 -20.74 0.07 -3.18
C SER A 64 -19.58 0.10 -2.18
N ASP A 65 -19.74 0.88 -1.12
CA ASP A 65 -18.78 1.10 -0.03
C ASP A 65 -18.14 -0.21 0.49
N ASP A 66 -18.89 -1.31 0.46
CA ASP A 66 -18.45 -2.65 0.84
C ASP A 66 -17.21 -3.15 0.07
N ASP A 67 -17.18 -2.94 -1.25
CA ASP A 67 -16.06 -3.36 -2.11
C ASP A 67 -14.81 -2.52 -1.82
N LEU A 68 -14.99 -1.23 -1.58
CA LEU A 68 -13.90 -0.31 -1.28
C LEU A 68 -13.28 -0.58 0.10
N THR A 69 -14.14 -0.77 1.10
CA THR A 69 -13.75 -1.11 2.46
C THR A 69 -12.99 -2.43 2.49
N SER A 70 -13.42 -3.42 1.70
CA SER A 70 -12.70 -4.69 1.53
C SER A 70 -11.31 -4.50 0.90
N VAL A 71 -11.18 -3.69 -0.15
CA VAL A 71 -9.89 -3.35 -0.78
C VAL A 71 -8.94 -2.68 0.21
N VAL A 72 -9.45 -1.73 1.00
CA VAL A 72 -8.71 -1.03 2.06
C VAL A 72 -8.28 -2.02 3.15
N ALA A 73 -9.18 -2.87 3.65
CA ALA A 73 -8.88 -3.86 4.67
C ALA A 73 -7.79 -4.84 4.22
N ARG A 74 -7.89 -5.37 2.99
CA ARG A 74 -6.90 -6.29 2.40
C ARG A 74 -5.53 -5.64 2.25
N MET A 75 -5.49 -4.38 1.83
CA MET A 75 -4.25 -3.59 1.72
C MET A 75 -3.59 -3.36 3.08
N CYS A 76 -4.37 -3.00 4.10
CA CYS A 76 -3.86 -2.80 5.46
C CYS A 76 -3.35 -4.11 6.06
N HIS A 77 -4.07 -5.22 5.86
CA HIS A 77 -3.66 -6.54 6.33
C HIS A 77 -2.34 -6.95 5.68
N TRP A 78 -2.28 -6.90 4.35
CA TRP A 78 -1.06 -7.21 3.60
C TRP A 78 0.14 -6.34 4.00
N ALA A 79 -0.06 -5.02 4.18
CA ALA A 79 1.03 -4.16 4.61
C ALA A 79 1.56 -4.55 6.01
N LYS A 80 0.69 -4.99 6.93
CA LYS A 80 1.11 -5.51 8.22
C LYS A 80 1.92 -6.79 8.07
N GLU A 81 1.50 -7.72 7.20
CA GLU A 81 2.25 -8.94 6.92
C GLU A 81 3.64 -8.65 6.36
N GLN A 82 3.77 -7.68 5.45
CA GLN A 82 5.07 -7.26 4.94
C GLN A 82 5.98 -6.67 6.03
N ILE A 83 5.41 -5.91 6.98
CA ILE A 83 6.15 -5.34 8.10
C ILE A 83 6.60 -6.46 9.05
N SER A 84 5.71 -7.38 9.40
CA SER A 84 6.02 -8.54 10.26
C SER A 84 7.11 -9.41 9.62
N ALA A 85 6.96 -9.76 8.35
CA ALA A 85 7.95 -10.54 7.61
C ALA A 85 9.31 -9.82 7.53
N ALA A 86 9.32 -8.49 7.38
CA ALA A 86 10.56 -7.71 7.40
C ALA A 86 11.25 -7.75 8.78
N THR A 87 10.49 -7.71 9.87
CA THR A 87 11.06 -7.81 11.23
C THR A 87 11.56 -9.22 11.57
N GLU A 88 10.99 -10.26 10.97
CA GLU A 88 11.41 -11.66 11.18
C GLU A 88 12.67 -12.03 10.36
N CYS A 89 12.95 -11.33 9.26
CA CYS A 89 14.16 -11.54 8.46
C CYS A 89 15.45 -11.00 9.12
N GLU A 90 15.36 -10.09 10.08
CA GLU A 90 16.55 -9.54 10.77
C GLU A 90 17.11 -10.46 11.87
N GLU A 91 16.42 -11.56 12.22
CA GLU A 91 16.79 -12.43 13.36
C GLU A 91 17.49 -13.75 12.96
N SER A 92 17.71 -14.01 11.66
CA SER A 92 18.36 -15.25 11.18
C SER A 92 19.79 -15.08 10.61
N ASP A 93 20.34 -13.86 10.57
CA ASP A 93 21.71 -13.59 10.11
C ASP A 93 22.65 -13.28 11.29
N GLY A 94 22.70 -14.19 12.26
CA GLY A 94 23.75 -14.20 13.28
C GLY A 94 24.79 -15.25 12.90
N PRO A 95 26.03 -14.88 12.52
CA PRO A 95 27.03 -15.88 12.20
C PRO A 95 27.37 -16.70 13.46
N ASP A 96 27.20 -18.02 13.33
CA ASP A 96 27.72 -19.03 14.25
C ASP A 96 29.22 -18.82 14.41
N TYR A 97 29.62 -18.29 15.57
CA TYR A 97 31.02 -18.16 15.95
C TYR A 97 31.32 -19.27 16.96
N HIS A 98 31.81 -20.41 16.44
CA HIS A 98 32.41 -21.48 17.23
C HIS A 98 33.84 -21.09 17.64
#